data_AF-A0A383E2Y7-F1
#
_entry.id   AF-A0A383E2Y7-F1
#
_cell.length_a   1.000
_cell.length_b   1.000
_cell.length_c   1.000
_cell.angle_alpha   90.00
_cell.angle_beta   90.00
_cell.angle_gamma   90.00
#
_symmetry.space_group_name_H-M   'P 1'
#
loop_
_entity.id
_entity.type
_entity.pdbx_description
1 polymer ?
#
loop_
_entity_poly.entity_id
_entity_poly.type
_entity_poly.pdbx_seq_one_letter_code
_entity_poly.pdbx_strand_id
1 'polypeptide(L)' 'MITVEETPLSGVMVITPQVFQDDRGFFLESFNAECFLKEGLPVDFVQDNHSRSVRGVLRG' A
#
# COMPACT_ATOMS: atom_id res chain seq x y z
N MET A 1 -9.61 6.87 -1.17
CA MET A 1 -9.23 6.93 -2.60
C MET A 1 -7.73 6.67 -2.68
N ILE A 2 -7.28 5.87 -3.64
CA ILE A 2 -5.84 5.60 -3.86
C ILE A 2 -5.39 6.33 -5.13
N THR A 3 -4.10 6.64 -5.24
CA THR A 3 -3.49 7.02 -6.51
C THR A 3 -2.51 5.94 -6.94
N VAL A 4 -2.45 5.67 -8.25
CA VAL A 4 -1.61 4.62 -8.84
C VAL A 4 -0.73 5.24 -9.92
N GLU A 5 0.57 4.98 -9.84
CA GLU A 5 1.58 5.51 -10.76
C GLU A 5 2.46 4.37 -11.30
N GLU A 6 2.68 4.36 -12.62
CA GLU A 6 3.61 3.43 -13.26
C GLU A 6 5.06 3.78 -12.88
N THR A 7 5.87 2.76 -12.67
CA THR A 7 7.32 2.94 -12.49
C THR A 7 8.08 2.65 -13.80
N PRO A 8 9.36 3.05 -13.90
CA PRO A 8 10.20 2.64 -15.03
C PRO A 8 10.37 1.12 -15.18
N LEU A 9 10.12 0.35 -14.11
CA LEU A 9 10.13 -1.10 -14.16
C LEU A 9 8.71 -1.61 -14.51
N SER A 10 8.58 -2.14 -15.72
CA SER A 10 7.32 -2.67 -16.22
C SER A 10 6.68 -3.67 -15.26
N GLY A 11 5.39 -3.47 -14.96
CA GLY A 11 4.63 -4.32 -14.05
C GLY A 11 4.77 -3.96 -12.58
N VAL A 12 5.59 -2.97 -12.23
CA VAL A 12 5.67 -2.44 -10.86
C VAL A 12 5.01 -1.06 -10.80
N MET A 13 4.11 -0.92 -9.83
CA MET A 13 3.31 0.28 -9.60
C MET A 13 3.61 0.85 -8.21
N VAL A 14 3.54 2.17 -8.08
CA VAL A 14 3.50 2.86 -6.78
C VAL A 14 2.04 3.16 -6.47
N ILE A 15 1.56 2.65 -5.33
CA ILE A 15 0.22 2.92 -4.81
C ILE A 15 0.35 3.83 -3.61
N THR A 16 -0.26 5.01 -3.66
CA THR A 16 -0.29 5.93 -2.52
C THR A 16 -1.66 5.88 -1.85
N PRO A 17 -1.75 5.37 -0.60
CA PRO A 17 -2.99 5.37 0.15
C PRO A 17 -3.28 6.75 0.74
N GLN A 18 -4.56 7.03 0.97
CA GLN A 18 -4.95 8.16 1.79
C GLN A 18 -4.62 7.88 3.26
N VAL A 19 -3.89 8.79 3.89
CA VAL A 19 -3.54 8.72 5.31
C VAL A 19 -4.38 9.72 6.08
N PHE A 20 -5.14 9.23 7.06
CA PHE A 20 -5.88 10.04 8.01
C PHE A 20 -5.03 10.24 9.26
N GLN A 21 -4.80 11.47 9.68
CA GLN A 21 -3.95 11.79 10.82
C GLN A 21 -4.69 12.66 11.83
N ASP A 22 -4.48 12.39 13.11
CA ASP A 22 -4.95 13.19 14.23
C ASP A 22 -4.02 13.02 15.45
N ASP A 23 -4.36 13.63 16.57
CA ASP A 23 -3.53 13.61 17.79
C ASP A 23 -3.27 12.21 18.36
N ARG A 24 -4.02 11.18 17.94
CA ARG A 24 -3.82 9.78 18.36
C ARG A 24 -2.80 9.05 17.49
N GLY A 25 -2.47 9.59 16.32
CA GLY A 25 -1.56 8.99 15.35
C GLY A 25 -2.12 9.03 13.92
N PHE A 26 -2.06 7.90 13.23
CA PHE A 26 -2.52 7.81 11.85
C PHE A 26 -3.31 6.52 11.61
N PHE A 27 -4.19 6.58 10.61
CA PHE A 27 -4.95 5.47 10.10
C PHE A 27 -4.87 5.48 8.56
N LEU A 28 -4.72 4.31 7.96
CA LEU A 28 -4.83 4.13 6.52
C LEU A 28 -5.36 2.73 6.23
N GLU A 29 -6.06 2.59 5.11
CA GLU A 29 -6.38 1.30 4.52
C GLU A 29 -5.25 0.94 3.55
N SER A 30 -4.36 0.01 3.94
CA SER A 30 -3.27 -0.45 3.05
C SER A 30 -3.79 -1.28 1.87
N PHE A 31 -4.98 -1.85 2.02
CA PHE A 31 -5.72 -2.55 0.98
C PHE A 31 -7.21 -2.25 1.10
N ASN A 32 -7.84 -1.98 -0.03
CA ASN A 32 -9.29 -1.87 -0.16
C ASN A 32 -9.68 -2.45 -1.53
N ALA A 33 -10.39 -3.58 -1.54
CA ALA A 33 -10.68 -4.33 -2.76
C ALA A 33 -11.44 -3.50 -3.80
N GLU A 34 -12.38 -2.66 -3.38
CA GLU A 34 -13.14 -1.81 -4.28
C GLU A 34 -12.26 -0.75 -4.94
N CYS A 35 -11.36 -0.11 -4.18
CA CYS A 35 -10.39 0.85 -4.73
C CYS A 35 -9.42 0.18 -5.70
N PHE A 36 -8.91 -1.00 -5.37
CA PHE A 36 -7.96 -1.72 -6.22
C PHE A 36 -8.62 -2.18 -7.52
N LEU A 37 -9.85 -2.73 -7.46
CA LEU A 37 -10.62 -3.10 -8.66
C LEU A 37 -10.88 -1.92 -9.58
N LYS A 38 -11.20 -0.73 -9.02
CA LYS A 38 -11.42 0.50 -9.81
C LYS A 38 -10.18 0.92 -10.59
N GLU A 39 -8.99 0.67 -10.05
CA GLU A 39 -7.71 0.96 -10.70
C GLU A 39 -7.18 -0.22 -11.55
N GLY A 40 -7.96 -1.30 -11.71
CA GLY A 40 -7.56 -2.48 -12.48
C GLY A 40 -6.47 -3.32 -11.81
N LEU A 41 -6.30 -3.20 -10.49
CA LEU A 41 -5.31 -3.94 -9.71
C LEU A 41 -5.86 -5.29 -9.22
N PRO A 42 -4.97 -6.29 -9.00
CA PRO A 42 -5.37 -7.58 -8.44
C PRO A 42 -5.91 -7.42 -7.01
N VAL A 43 -6.90 -8.25 -6.66
CA VAL A 43 -7.54 -8.23 -5.32
C VAL A 43 -7.56 -9.57 -4.62
N ASP A 44 -7.13 -10.64 -5.28
CA ASP A 44 -7.09 -11.98 -4.73
C ASP A 44 -5.80 -12.20 -3.93
N PHE A 45 -5.75 -11.63 -2.72
CA PHE A 45 -4.65 -11.82 -1.78
C PHE A 45 -4.95 -13.00 -0.83
N VAL A 46 -4.02 -13.95 -0.73
CA VAL A 46 -4.14 -15.10 0.20
C VAL A 46 -3.73 -14.73 1.61
N GLN A 47 -2.71 -13.87 1.76
CA GLN A 47 -2.14 -13.49 3.04
C GLN A 47 -1.56 -12.08 2.98
N ASP A 48 -1.63 -11.38 4.10
CA ASP A 48 -0.92 -10.14 4.35
C ASP A 48 0.08 -10.31 5.52
N ASN A 49 1.19 -9.58 5.45
CA ASN A 49 2.21 -9.55 6.48
C ASN A 49 2.67 -8.11 6.73
N HIS A 50 2.58 -7.67 7.99
CA HIS A 50 3.06 -6.36 8.41
C HIS A 50 4.29 -6.53 9.30
N SER A 51 5.40 -5.86 8.95
CA SER A 51 6.60 -5.82 9.80
C SER A 51 7.02 -4.37 10.09
N ARG A 52 7.52 -4.13 11.31
CA ARG A 52 8.16 -2.87 11.70
C ARG A 52 9.62 -3.15 12.01
N SER A 53 10.51 -2.40 11.37
CA SER A 53 11.96 -2.52 11.59
C SER A 53 12.51 -1.26 12.25
N VAL A 54 13.57 -1.42 13.04
CA VAL A 54 14.34 -0.30 13.60
C VAL A 54 15.42 0.15 12.61
N ARG A 55 15.97 1.35 12.83
CA ARG A 55 17.04 1.91 11.98
C ARG A 55 18.23 0.94 11.91
N GLY A 56 18.70 0.67 10.68
CA GLY A 56 19.88 -0.18 10.42
C GLY A 56 19.58 -1.65 10.09
N VAL A 57 18.31 -2.08 10.09
CA VAL A 57 17.92 -3.41 9.64
C VAL A 57 17.94 -3.48 8.11
N LEU A 58 18.61 -4.51 7.56
CA LEU A 58 18.56 -4.89 6.14
C LEU A 58 17.69 -6.16 6.00
N ARG A 59 16.72 -6.14 5.08
CA ARG A 59 15.89 -7.30 4.70
C ARG A 59 15.89 -7.41 3.18
N GLY A 60 16.07 -8.62 2.67
CA GLY A 60 16.17 -8.91 1.24
C GLY A 60 16.44 -10.38 1.04
#